data_AF-A0A1H9NXK8-F1
#
_entry.id   AF-A0A1H9NXK8-F1
#
_cell.length_a   1.000
_cell.length_b   1.000
_cell.length_c   1.000
_cell.angle_alpha   90.00
_cell.angle_beta   90.00
_cell.angle_gamma   90.00
#
_symmetry.space_group_name_H-M   'P 1'
#
loop_
_entity.id
_entity.type
_entity.pdbx_description
1 polymer ?
#
loop_
_entity_poly.entity_id
_entity_poly.type
_entity_poly.pdbx_seq_one_letter_code
_entity_poly.pdbx_strand_id
1 'polypeptide(L)'
;MAPQQENAPAVQPVQQQERQLVRTADVDLRADDVLKAIGQVKDRARAVGGFAGQENSTKKSGSVTVRVPSTELDKLVQDLANVGEVTRSEVKSQDVTDQLVDVESRIATQRASVERLRALFERAGSTSEVAQVESELTKRQAELESMQRRSESLKGQVAMATLTVDVATTPIAPPEEEKVGFLGALAGGWNALVAVTGVVLIGLGAMLPFAVALGMPAFAVVYLLRRRRRITQTNEAG
;
A
#
# COMPACT_ATOMS: atom_id res chain seq x y z
N MET A 1 46.01 38.68 -33.29
CA MET A 1 45.11 38.63 -32.13
C MET A 1 44.36 37.32 -32.22
N ALA A 2 44.92 36.25 -31.65
CA ALA A 2 44.32 34.92 -31.63
C ALA A 2 43.56 34.76 -30.30
N PRO A 3 42.34 34.19 -30.29
CA PRO A 3 41.58 34.03 -29.06
C PRO A 3 42.23 32.94 -28.19
N GLN A 4 42.49 33.28 -26.94
CA GLN A 4 42.94 32.35 -25.91
C GLN A 4 41.77 31.40 -25.62
N GLN A 5 41.96 30.10 -25.85
CA GLN A 5 41.07 29.08 -25.34
C GLN A 5 41.18 29.06 -23.82
N GLU A 6 40.14 29.56 -23.17
CA GLU A 6 39.94 29.48 -21.73
C GLU A 6 39.86 28.00 -21.33
N ASN A 7 40.85 27.59 -20.56
CA ASN A 7 41.05 26.23 -20.09
C ASN A 7 39.96 25.92 -19.05
N ALA A 8 38.81 25.42 -19.50
CA ALA A 8 37.73 25.00 -18.62
C ALA A 8 38.26 23.90 -17.66
N PRO A 9 38.02 24.00 -16.35
CA PRO A 9 38.45 22.97 -15.41
C PRO A 9 37.81 21.64 -15.82
N ALA A 10 38.66 20.64 -16.04
CA ALA A 10 38.24 19.27 -16.29
C ALA A 10 37.27 18.84 -15.19
N VAL A 11 36.01 18.60 -15.56
CA VAL A 11 35.02 18.00 -14.68
C VAL A 11 35.51 16.58 -14.43
N GLN A 12 36.25 16.40 -13.34
CA GLN A 12 36.71 15.08 -12.94
C GLN A 12 35.47 14.21 -12.79
N PRO A 13 35.41 13.01 -13.40
CA PRO A 13 34.31 12.10 -13.19
C PRO A 13 34.29 11.82 -11.69
N VAL A 14 33.26 12.32 -11.01
CA VAL A 14 32.98 12.00 -9.63
C VAL A 14 32.95 10.48 -9.62
N GLN A 15 33.93 9.84 -8.98
CA GLN A 15 33.87 8.40 -8.74
C GLN A 15 32.50 8.18 -8.13
N GLN A 16 31.62 7.49 -8.84
CA GLN A 16 30.28 7.19 -8.34
C GLN A 16 30.51 6.33 -7.10
N GLN A 17 30.59 7.00 -5.95
CA GLN A 17 30.56 6.34 -4.67
C GLN A 17 29.26 5.53 -4.69
N GLU A 18 29.38 4.20 -4.61
CA GLU A 18 28.23 3.31 -4.70
C GLU A 18 27.22 3.74 -3.64
N ARG A 19 26.13 4.33 -4.13
CA ARG A 19 25.09 4.89 -3.28
C ARG A 19 24.45 3.75 -2.51
N GLN A 20 24.32 3.94 -1.21
CA GLN A 20 23.67 3.00 -0.33
C GLN A 20 22.16 3.28 -0.42
N LEU A 21 21.47 2.54 -1.28
CA LEU A 21 20.05 2.76 -1.56
C LEU A 21 19.19 1.67 -0.89
N VAL A 22 18.27 2.10 -0.03
CA VAL A 22 17.18 1.24 0.44
C VAL A 22 16.08 1.28 -0.61
N ARG A 23 15.70 0.11 -1.13
CA ARG A 23 14.74 -0.01 -2.22
C ARG A 23 13.46 -0.71 -1.78
N THR A 24 12.33 -0.12 -2.11
CA THR A 24 11.01 -0.70 -1.88
C THR A 24 10.17 -0.59 -3.14
N ALA A 25 9.38 -1.62 -3.45
CA ALA A 25 8.46 -1.61 -4.57
C ALA A 25 7.08 -2.09 -4.13
N ASP A 26 6.06 -1.41 -4.63
CA ASP A 26 4.65 -1.76 -4.43
C ASP A 26 4.03 -2.01 -5.81
N VAL A 27 3.40 -3.18 -5.99
CA VAL A 27 2.84 -3.61 -7.28
C VAL A 27 1.42 -4.11 -7.09
N ASP A 28 0.47 -3.51 -7.82
CA ASP A 28 -0.89 -4.02 -7.93
C ASP A 28 -1.00 -4.89 -9.18
N LEU A 29 -1.46 -6.12 -8.98
CA LEU A 29 -1.57 -7.15 -10.01
C LEU A 29 -3.03 -7.62 -10.11
N ARG A 30 -3.54 -7.66 -11.34
CA ARG A 30 -4.80 -8.30 -11.68
C ARG A 30 -4.54 -9.72 -12.19
N ALA A 31 -5.13 -10.71 -11.56
CA ALA A 31 -5.02 -12.11 -11.97
C ALA A 31 -6.33 -12.88 -11.75
N ASP A 32 -6.63 -13.83 -12.64
CA ASP A 32 -7.86 -14.64 -12.56
C ASP A 32 -7.85 -15.59 -11.35
N ASP A 33 -6.66 -16.11 -10.99
CA ASP A 33 -6.43 -16.95 -9.83
C ASP A 33 -5.39 -16.30 -8.91
N VAL A 34 -5.89 -15.67 -7.84
CA VAL A 34 -5.09 -14.96 -6.84
C VAL A 34 -4.09 -15.89 -6.14
N LEU A 35 -4.51 -17.10 -5.77
CA LEU A 35 -3.66 -18.02 -5.02
C LEU A 35 -2.52 -18.53 -5.90
N LYS A 36 -2.81 -18.84 -7.16
CA LYS A 36 -1.80 -19.23 -8.14
C LYS A 36 -0.82 -18.09 -8.42
N ALA A 37 -1.31 -16.86 -8.59
CA ALA A 37 -0.47 -15.69 -8.82
C ALA A 37 0.48 -15.45 -7.64
N ILE A 38 -0.02 -15.44 -6.40
CA ILE A 38 0.82 -15.31 -5.19
C ILE A 38 1.88 -16.41 -5.12
N GLY A 39 1.51 -17.66 -5.45
CA GLY A 39 2.46 -18.78 -5.55
C GLY A 39 3.59 -18.49 -6.55
N GLN A 40 3.25 -18.01 -7.76
CA GLN A 40 4.23 -17.67 -8.79
C GLN A 40 5.14 -16.51 -8.38
N VAL A 41 4.62 -15.49 -7.69
CA VAL A 41 5.44 -14.40 -7.14
C VAL A 41 6.48 -14.95 -6.17
N LYS A 42 6.07 -15.82 -5.24
CA LYS A 42 6.97 -16.42 -4.25
C LYS A 42 8.04 -17.29 -4.90
N ASP A 43 7.67 -18.07 -5.92
CA ASP A 43 8.62 -18.94 -6.61
C ASP A 43 9.64 -18.14 -7.42
N ARG A 44 9.22 -17.05 -8.08
CA ARG A 44 10.13 -16.12 -8.76
C ARG A 44 11.05 -15.41 -7.77
N ALA A 45 10.53 -14.97 -6.63
CA ALA A 45 11.35 -14.37 -5.58
C ALA A 45 12.41 -15.34 -5.04
N ARG A 46 12.05 -16.61 -4.83
CA ARG A 46 13.00 -17.67 -4.42
C ARG A 46 14.06 -17.96 -5.50
N ALA A 47 13.67 -17.93 -6.77
CA ALA A 47 14.59 -18.19 -7.88
C ALA A 47 15.74 -17.18 -7.94
N VAL A 48 15.53 -15.95 -7.45
CA VAL A 48 16.56 -14.90 -7.36
C VAL A 48 17.20 -14.79 -5.97
N GLY A 49 17.06 -15.82 -5.13
CA GLY A 49 17.67 -15.86 -3.79
C GLY A 49 16.91 -15.06 -2.71
N GLY A 50 15.67 -14.67 -3.00
CA GLY A 50 14.78 -14.03 -2.04
C GLY A 50 13.92 -15.00 -1.24
N PHE A 51 13.11 -14.45 -0.34
CA PHE A 51 12.17 -15.21 0.48
C PHE A 51 10.88 -14.41 0.72
N ALA A 52 9.80 -15.13 0.97
CA ALA A 52 8.52 -14.53 1.36
C ALA A 52 8.53 -14.21 2.85
N GLY A 53 8.03 -13.03 3.20
CA GLY A 53 7.78 -12.60 4.57
C GLY A 53 6.32 -12.84 4.93
N GLN A 54 5.55 -11.75 4.95
CA GLN A 54 4.12 -11.78 5.27
C GLN A 54 3.30 -12.15 4.03
N GLU A 55 2.30 -13.00 4.22
CA GLU A 55 1.31 -13.36 3.20
C GLU A 55 -0.08 -13.37 3.83
N ASN A 56 -1.05 -12.81 3.13
CA ASN A 56 -2.46 -12.96 3.46
C ASN A 56 -3.26 -13.07 2.17
N SER A 57 -4.08 -14.10 2.03
CA SER A 57 -4.76 -14.34 0.76
C SER A 57 -6.12 -15.00 0.94
N THR A 58 -7.05 -14.59 0.08
CA THR A 58 -8.35 -15.21 -0.14
C THR A 58 -8.48 -15.59 -1.61
N LYS A 59 -9.62 -16.18 -2.00
CA LYS A 59 -9.90 -16.48 -3.42
C LYS A 59 -10.07 -15.24 -4.30
N LYS A 60 -10.36 -14.06 -3.73
CA LYS A 60 -10.70 -12.83 -4.49
C LYS A 60 -9.60 -11.78 -4.46
N SER A 61 -8.81 -11.75 -3.40
CA SER A 61 -7.67 -10.85 -3.24
C SER A 61 -6.66 -11.40 -2.25
N GLY A 62 -5.42 -10.94 -2.34
CA GLY A 62 -4.37 -11.26 -1.40
C GLY A 62 -3.17 -10.34 -1.56
N SER A 63 -2.30 -10.35 -0.57
CA SER A 63 -1.09 -9.55 -0.50
C SER A 63 0.06 -10.45 -0.08
N VAL A 64 1.21 -10.28 -0.73
CA VAL A 64 2.45 -10.97 -0.35
C VAL A 64 3.60 -9.98 -0.35
N THR A 65 4.35 -9.97 0.75
CA THR A 65 5.60 -9.22 0.87
C THR A 65 6.76 -10.18 0.70
N VAL A 66 7.65 -9.90 -0.25
CA VAL A 66 8.88 -10.66 -0.48
C VAL A 66 10.11 -9.79 -0.26
N ARG A 67 11.16 -10.40 0.29
CA ARG A 67 12.50 -9.80 0.43
C ARG A 67 13.40 -10.41 -0.63
N VAL A 68 14.04 -9.57 -1.43
CA VAL A 68 14.90 -10.00 -2.55
C VAL A 68 16.19 -9.19 -2.56
N PRO A 69 17.30 -9.72 -3.11
CA PRO A 69 18.50 -8.93 -3.31
C PRO A 69 18.20 -7.64 -4.08
N SER A 70 18.75 -6.52 -3.61
CA SER A 70 18.42 -5.17 -4.13
C SER A 70 18.72 -5.01 -5.64
N THR A 71 19.69 -5.77 -6.15
CA THR A 71 20.08 -5.83 -7.56
C THR A 71 19.07 -6.57 -8.44
N GLU A 72 18.26 -7.46 -7.87
CA GLU A 72 17.29 -8.30 -8.59
C GLU A 72 15.87 -7.72 -8.59
N LEU A 73 15.63 -6.63 -7.84
CA LEU A 73 14.30 -6.04 -7.68
C LEU A 73 13.66 -5.65 -9.01
N ASP A 74 14.39 -4.92 -9.86
CA ASP A 74 13.85 -4.39 -11.12
C ASP A 74 13.45 -5.52 -12.08
N LYS A 75 14.29 -6.55 -12.15
CA LYS A 75 14.03 -7.74 -12.94
C LYS A 75 12.80 -8.47 -12.43
N LEU A 76 12.66 -8.64 -11.12
CA LEU A 76 11.50 -9.29 -10.53
C LEU A 76 10.21 -8.51 -10.81
N VAL A 77 10.22 -7.18 -10.65
CA VAL A 77 9.06 -6.32 -10.93
C VAL A 77 8.64 -6.44 -12.40
N GLN A 78 9.59 -6.43 -13.34
CA GLN A 78 9.30 -6.64 -14.76
C GLN A 78 8.72 -8.04 -15.03
N ASP A 79 9.26 -9.05 -14.37
CA ASP A 79 8.81 -10.44 -14.52
C ASP A 79 7.39 -10.68 -14.00
N LEU A 80 6.86 -9.82 -13.12
CA LEU A 80 5.48 -9.90 -12.63
C LEU A 80 4.44 -9.69 -13.73
N ALA A 81 4.78 -8.98 -14.80
CA ALA A 81 3.91 -8.84 -15.97
C ALA A 81 3.59 -10.18 -16.65
N ASN A 82 4.37 -11.22 -16.39
CA ASN A 82 4.11 -12.59 -16.87
C ASN A 82 3.20 -13.41 -15.93
N VAL A 83 2.92 -12.90 -14.72
CA VAL A 83 2.05 -13.54 -13.71
C VAL A 83 0.61 -13.05 -13.86
N GLY A 84 0.42 -11.78 -14.21
CA GLY A 84 -0.87 -11.14 -14.41
C GLY A 84 -0.72 -9.75 -15.02
N GLU A 85 -1.83 -9.02 -15.11
CA GLU A 85 -1.83 -7.65 -15.61
C GLU A 85 -1.42 -6.70 -14.47
N VAL A 86 -0.28 -6.01 -14.63
CA VAL A 86 0.18 -5.01 -13.66
C VAL A 86 -0.63 -3.73 -13.84
N THR A 87 -1.46 -3.38 -12.86
CA THR A 87 -2.30 -2.18 -12.89
C THR A 87 -1.62 -0.97 -12.27
N ARG A 88 -0.69 -1.19 -11.33
CA ARG A 88 0.14 -0.16 -10.69
C ARG A 88 1.50 -0.73 -10.38
N SER A 89 2.54 0.07 -10.58
CA SER A 89 3.89 -0.24 -10.10
C SER A 89 4.54 1.05 -9.61
N GLU A 90 5.01 1.02 -8.37
CA GLU A 90 5.71 2.14 -7.74
C GLU A 90 7.02 1.62 -7.13
N VAL A 91 8.14 2.20 -7.54
CA VAL A 91 9.47 1.86 -7.02
C VAL A 91 10.05 3.08 -6.34
N LYS A 92 10.42 2.93 -5.07
CA LYS A 92 11.04 3.96 -4.23
C LYS A 92 12.46 3.56 -3.91
N SER A 93 13.36 4.53 -3.98
CA SER A 93 14.75 4.39 -3.56
C SER A 93 15.09 5.53 -2.61
N GLN A 94 15.54 5.18 -1.41
CA GLN A 94 16.00 6.13 -0.42
C GLN A 94 17.51 6.02 -0.26
N ASP A 95 18.21 7.14 -0.47
CA ASP A 95 19.65 7.21 -0.25
C ASP A 95 19.96 7.35 1.25
N VAL A 96 20.67 6.36 1.78
CA VAL A 96 21.11 6.32 3.18
C VAL A 96 22.64 6.37 3.29
N THR A 97 23.35 6.76 2.22
CA THR A 97 24.81 6.83 2.17
C THR A 97 25.36 7.69 3.30
N ASP A 98 24.85 8.92 3.44
CA ASP A 98 25.29 9.86 4.49
C ASP A 98 24.99 9.32 5.89
N GLN A 99 23.85 8.65 6.07
CA GLN A 99 23.48 8.06 7.36
C GLN A 99 24.43 6.93 7.75
N LEU A 100 24.81 6.07 6.79
CA LEU A 100 25.73 4.97 7.05
C LEU A 100 27.12 5.48 7.38
N VAL A 101 27.62 6.47 6.61
CA VAL A 101 28.92 7.10 6.85
C VAL A 101 28.97 7.78 8.22
N ASP A 102 27.93 8.52 8.62
CA ASP A 102 27.84 9.14 9.96
C ASP A 102 27.87 8.08 11.07
N VAL A 103 27.06 7.02 10.96
CA VAL A 103 27.01 5.96 11.98
C VAL A 103 28.37 5.25 12.10
N GLU A 104 29.04 4.92 11.00
CA GLU A 104 30.37 4.29 11.03
C GLU A 104 31.44 5.20 11.65
N SER A 105 31.41 6.50 11.35
CA SER A 105 32.30 7.50 11.97
C SER A 105 32.09 7.58 13.50
N ARG A 106 30.83 7.57 13.93
CA ARG A 106 30.47 7.54 15.36
C ARG A 106 30.91 6.24 16.04
N ILE A 107 30.73 5.09 15.38
CA ILE A 107 31.24 3.79 15.87
C ILE A 107 32.74 3.85 16.10
N ALA A 108 33.51 4.37 15.14
CA ALA A 108 34.97 4.49 15.28
C ALA A 108 35.37 5.37 16.48
N THR A 109 34.70 6.50 16.64
CA THR A 109 34.93 7.42 17.78
C THR A 109 34.57 6.76 19.12
N GLN A 110 33.44 6.08 19.17
CA GLN A 110 32.96 5.40 20.38
C GLN A 110 33.86 4.23 20.77
N ARG A 111 34.36 3.44 19.81
CA ARG A 111 35.35 2.39 20.05
C ARG A 111 36.61 2.93 20.71
N ALA A 112 37.14 4.04 20.19
CA ALA A 112 38.30 4.70 20.79
C ALA A 112 38.01 5.20 22.22
N SER A 113 36.77 5.63 22.50
CA SER A 113 36.36 6.03 23.85
C SER A 113 36.28 4.84 24.82
N VAL A 114 35.72 3.72 24.37
CA VAL A 114 35.68 2.47 25.15
C VAL A 114 37.09 2.00 25.48
N GLU A 115 38.01 2.04 24.52
CA GLU A 115 39.40 1.61 24.71
C GLU A 115 40.14 2.49 25.74
N ARG A 116 39.95 3.82 25.67
CA ARG A 116 40.51 4.72 26.69
C ARG A 116 39.96 4.46 28.09
N LEU A 117 38.65 4.19 28.21
CA LEU A 117 38.03 3.87 29.49
C LEU A 117 38.50 2.51 30.03
N ARG A 118 38.72 1.51 29.18
CA ARG A 118 39.35 0.24 29.57
C ARG A 118 40.75 0.45 30.13
N ALA A 119 41.59 1.22 29.43
CA ALA A 119 42.93 1.55 29.91
C ALA A 119 42.91 2.34 31.23
N LEU A 120 41.88 3.15 31.48
CA LEU A 120 41.70 3.86 32.74
C LEU A 120 41.23 2.93 33.87
N PHE A 121 40.36 1.97 33.55
CA PHE A 121 39.88 0.93 34.47
C PHE A 121 41.04 0.08 35.00
N GLU A 122 41.97 -0.33 34.14
CA GLU A 122 43.16 -1.10 34.52
C GLU A 122 44.12 -0.34 35.45
N ARG A 123 44.02 0.99 35.50
CA ARG A 123 44.88 1.86 36.33
C ARG A 123 44.18 2.38 37.58
N ALA A 124 42.89 2.12 37.75
CA ALA A 124 42.12 2.61 38.88
C ALA A 124 42.61 1.97 40.19
N GLY A 125 42.93 2.80 41.20
CA GLY A 125 43.57 2.34 42.44
C GLY A 125 42.59 2.13 43.59
N SER A 126 41.44 2.81 43.57
CA SER A 126 40.43 2.73 44.62
C SER A 126 39.13 2.07 44.15
N THR A 127 38.40 1.41 45.05
CA THR A 127 37.11 0.77 44.75
C THR A 127 36.07 1.77 44.21
N SER A 128 36.11 3.02 44.67
CA SER A 128 35.21 4.08 44.19
C SER A 128 35.51 4.48 42.74
N GLU A 129 36.79 4.63 42.38
CA GLU A 129 37.22 4.91 41.02
C GLU A 129 36.88 3.75 40.08
N VAL A 130 37.12 2.50 40.52
CA VAL A 130 36.75 1.30 39.75
C VAL A 130 35.26 1.30 39.44
N ALA A 131 34.39 1.53 40.44
CA ALA A 131 32.95 1.55 40.25
C ALA A 131 32.48 2.68 39.31
N GLN A 132 33.11 3.85 39.37
CA GLN A 132 32.80 4.98 38.48
C GLN A 132 33.21 4.68 37.03
N VAL A 133 34.42 4.16 36.82
CA VAL A 133 34.90 3.82 35.48
C VAL A 133 34.10 2.65 34.90
N GLU A 134 33.73 1.66 35.69
CA GLU A 134 32.88 0.54 35.28
C GLU A 134 31.50 1.02 34.80
N SER A 135 30.87 1.93 35.54
CA SER A 135 29.58 2.51 35.18
C SER A 135 29.65 3.24 33.84
N GLU A 136 30.66 4.08 33.65
CA GLU A 136 30.87 4.79 32.39
C GLU A 136 31.22 3.84 31.23
N LEU A 137 32.08 2.86 31.47
CA LEU A 137 32.44 1.85 30.48
C LEU A 137 31.20 1.06 30.01
N THR A 138 30.33 0.65 30.93
CA THR A 138 29.08 -0.06 30.63
C THR A 138 28.17 0.78 29.74
N LYS A 139 28.00 2.07 30.06
CA LYS A 139 27.22 3.00 29.22
C LYS A 139 27.81 3.12 27.82
N ARG A 140 29.13 3.31 27.70
CA ARG A 140 29.79 3.47 26.39
C ARG A 140 29.72 2.21 25.54
N GLN A 141 29.82 1.03 26.15
CA GLN A 141 29.65 -0.24 25.44
C GLN A 141 28.21 -0.40 24.93
N ALA A 142 27.21 -0.12 25.76
CA ALA A 142 25.81 -0.18 25.33
C ALA A 142 25.49 0.79 24.17
N GLU A 143 26.04 2.00 24.22
CA GLU A 143 25.95 2.98 23.13
C GLU A 143 26.62 2.45 21.84
N LEU A 144 27.83 1.90 21.95
CA LEU A 144 28.57 1.34 20.83
C LEU A 144 27.80 0.19 20.15
N GLU A 145 27.32 -0.76 20.94
CA GLU A 145 26.55 -1.90 20.44
C GLU A 145 25.25 -1.45 19.75
N SER A 146 24.58 -0.43 20.30
CA SER A 146 23.39 0.15 19.68
C SER A 146 23.70 0.75 18.30
N MET A 147 24.81 1.49 18.17
CA MET A 147 25.25 2.04 16.88
C MET A 147 25.65 0.94 15.90
N GLN A 148 26.34 -0.10 16.35
CA GLN A 148 26.71 -1.24 15.51
C GLN A 148 25.47 -1.96 14.95
N ARG A 149 24.48 -2.26 15.80
CA ARG A 149 23.20 -2.84 15.35
C ARG A 149 22.48 -1.94 14.34
N ARG A 150 22.54 -0.62 14.52
CA ARG A 150 21.95 0.33 13.57
C ARG A 150 22.67 0.31 12.22
N SER A 151 24.01 0.27 12.20
CA SER A 151 24.79 0.12 10.96
C SER A 151 24.44 -1.20 10.24
N GLU A 152 24.43 -2.31 10.98
CA GLU A 152 24.07 -3.62 10.41
C GLU A 152 22.66 -3.64 9.84
N SER A 153 21.70 -3.00 10.51
CA SER A 153 20.33 -2.85 10.02
C SER A 153 20.28 -2.06 8.71
N LEU A 154 20.98 -0.91 8.62
CA LEU A 154 21.04 -0.12 7.39
C LEU A 154 21.68 -0.90 6.24
N LYS A 155 22.80 -1.59 6.49
CA LYS A 155 23.45 -2.45 5.49
C LYS A 155 22.51 -3.56 5.01
N GLY A 156 21.78 -4.19 5.92
CA GLY A 156 20.77 -5.18 5.58
C GLY A 156 19.63 -4.62 4.71
N GLN A 157 19.18 -3.39 4.98
CA GLN A 157 18.16 -2.70 4.18
C GLN A 157 18.65 -2.31 2.78
N VAL A 158 19.95 -2.01 2.63
CA VAL A 158 20.56 -1.72 1.33
C VAL A 158 20.76 -3.01 0.53
N ALA A 159 21.18 -4.10 1.18
CA ALA A 159 21.42 -5.38 0.53
C ALA A 159 20.12 -6.02 0.02
N MET A 160 19.01 -5.87 0.75
CA MET A 160 17.73 -6.53 0.46
C MET A 160 16.62 -5.51 0.22
N ALA A 161 16.05 -5.53 -0.97
CA ALA A 161 14.85 -4.79 -1.30
C ALA A 161 13.58 -5.48 -0.75
N THR A 162 12.54 -4.67 -0.54
CA THR A 162 11.19 -5.15 -0.18
C THR A 162 10.26 -4.96 -1.35
N LEU A 163 9.58 -6.02 -1.77
CA LEU A 163 8.55 -5.97 -2.79
C LEU A 163 7.21 -6.40 -2.17
N THR A 164 6.23 -5.52 -2.19
CA THR A 164 4.84 -5.82 -1.84
C THR A 164 4.06 -6.03 -3.12
N VAL A 165 3.39 -7.18 -3.24
CA VAL A 165 2.52 -7.47 -4.37
C VAL A 165 1.11 -7.70 -3.86
N ASP A 166 0.20 -6.82 -4.27
CA ASP A 166 -1.21 -6.93 -4.02
C ASP A 166 -1.89 -7.51 -5.26
N VAL A 167 -2.63 -8.60 -5.09
CA VAL A 167 -3.25 -9.34 -6.18
C VAL A 167 -4.77 -9.35 -6.00
N ALA A 168 -5.53 -9.04 -7.05
CA ALA A 168 -6.99 -9.09 -7.03
C ALA A 168 -7.59 -9.55 -8.37
N THR A 169 -8.79 -10.14 -8.33
CA THR A 169 -9.52 -10.57 -9.54
C THR A 169 -10.20 -9.43 -10.29
N THR A 170 -10.43 -8.30 -9.62
CA THR A 170 -10.84 -7.00 -10.18
C THR A 170 -9.72 -6.01 -9.98
N PRO A 171 -9.55 -4.97 -10.83
CA PRO A 171 -8.54 -3.96 -10.58
C PRO A 171 -8.73 -3.40 -9.18
N ILE A 172 -7.65 -3.29 -8.41
CA ILE A 172 -7.69 -2.52 -7.17
C ILE A 172 -7.88 -1.09 -7.65
N ALA A 173 -9.10 -0.56 -7.50
CA ALA A 173 -9.36 0.82 -7.86
C ALA A 173 -8.36 1.67 -7.07
N PRO A 174 -7.62 2.58 -7.72
CA PRO A 174 -6.92 3.62 -6.98
C PRO A 174 -7.93 4.22 -5.99
N PRO A 175 -7.55 4.57 -4.75
CA PRO A 175 -8.42 5.40 -3.93
C PRO A 175 -8.82 6.55 -4.83
N GLU A 176 -10.11 6.64 -5.19
CA GLU A 176 -10.58 7.76 -5.99
C GLU A 176 -10.10 8.98 -5.22
N GLU A 177 -9.29 9.81 -5.87
CA GLU A 177 -9.13 11.18 -5.39
C GLU A 177 -10.55 11.69 -5.33
N GLU A 178 -11.11 11.69 -4.12
CA GLU A 178 -12.42 12.23 -3.84
C GLU A 178 -12.36 13.59 -4.51
N LYS A 179 -13.13 13.79 -5.59
CA LYS A 179 -13.09 15.04 -6.33
C LYS A 179 -13.72 16.08 -5.42
N VAL A 180 -12.97 16.55 -4.44
CA VAL A 180 -13.41 17.50 -3.42
C VAL A 180 -13.49 18.84 -4.12
N GLY A 181 -14.61 19.03 -4.82
CA GLY A 181 -14.90 20.19 -5.62
C GLY A 181 -16.38 20.20 -6.01
N PHE A 182 -16.92 21.39 -6.25
CA PHE A 182 -18.33 21.61 -6.58
C PHE A 182 -18.85 20.69 -7.72
N LEU A 183 -18.02 20.44 -8.73
CA LEU A 183 -18.39 19.57 -9.85
C LEU A 183 -18.45 18.07 -9.47
N GLY A 184 -17.61 17.63 -8.53
CA GLY A 184 -17.68 16.27 -7.97
C GLY A 184 -18.96 16.08 -7.14
N ALA A 185 -19.30 17.09 -6.32
CA ALA A 185 -20.55 17.11 -5.57
C ALA A 185 -21.79 17.14 -6.47
N LEU A 186 -21.76 17.88 -7.58
CA LEU A 186 -22.86 17.93 -8.55
C LEU A 186 -23.05 16.59 -9.27
N ALA A 187 -21.96 15.95 -9.72
CA ALA A 187 -22.03 14.63 -10.35
C ALA A 187 -22.52 13.55 -9.37
N GLY A 188 -22.06 13.59 -8.12
CA GLY A 188 -22.55 12.74 -7.04
C GLY A 188 -24.05 12.93 -6.78
N GLY A 189 -24.51 14.18 -6.71
CA GLY A 189 -25.92 14.52 -6.55
C GLY A 189 -26.80 14.06 -7.73
N TRP A 190 -26.30 14.13 -8.97
CA TRP A 190 -27.00 13.63 -10.14
C TRP A 190 -27.17 12.11 -10.11
N ASN A 191 -26.13 11.36 -9.74
CA ASN A 191 -26.22 9.91 -9.61
C ASN A 191 -27.21 9.51 -8.50
N ALA A 192 -27.24 10.25 -7.38
CA ALA A 192 -28.21 10.04 -6.32
C ALA A 192 -29.66 10.28 -6.79
N LEU A 193 -29.89 11.32 -7.60
CA LEU A 193 -31.21 11.60 -8.20
C LEU A 193 -31.68 10.46 -9.10
N VAL A 194 -30.81 9.95 -9.97
CA VAL A 194 -31.12 8.84 -10.87
C VAL A 194 -31.41 7.56 -10.08
N ALA A 195 -30.63 7.30 -9.03
CA ALA A 195 -30.83 6.14 -8.16
C ALA A 195 -32.20 6.19 -7.45
N VAL A 196 -32.58 7.34 -6.86
CA VAL A 196 -33.89 7.51 -6.21
C VAL A 196 -35.02 7.34 -7.22
N THR A 197 -34.88 7.89 -8.43
CA THR A 197 -35.86 7.75 -9.50
C THR A 197 -36.04 6.29 -9.91
N GLY A 198 -34.93 5.55 -10.02
CA GLY A 198 -34.95 4.10 -10.29
C GLY A 198 -35.73 3.33 -9.21
N VAL A 199 -35.48 3.61 -7.93
CA VAL A 199 -36.19 2.97 -6.80
C VAL A 199 -37.68 3.26 -6.84
N VAL A 200 -38.08 4.51 -7.14
CA VAL A 200 -39.50 4.90 -7.25
C VAL A 200 -40.18 4.17 -8.40
N LEU A 201 -39.54 4.09 -9.57
CA LEU A 201 -40.09 3.38 -10.74
C LEU A 201 -40.24 1.88 -10.47
N ILE A 202 -39.26 1.26 -9.81
CA ILE A 202 -39.34 -0.14 -9.39
C ILE A 202 -40.49 -0.34 -8.40
N GLY A 203 -40.66 0.57 -7.43
CA GLY A 203 -41.77 0.53 -6.47
C GLY A 203 -43.14 0.66 -7.14
N LEU A 204 -43.29 1.58 -8.11
CA LEU A 204 -44.51 1.74 -8.91
C LEU A 204 -44.78 0.50 -9.77
N GLY A 205 -43.76 -0.07 -10.40
CA GLY A 205 -43.87 -1.31 -11.16
C GLY A 205 -44.28 -2.50 -10.28
N ALA A 206 -43.78 -2.57 -9.05
CA ALA A 206 -44.17 -3.60 -8.09
C ALA A 206 -45.63 -3.45 -7.60
N MET A 207 -46.18 -2.23 -7.58
CA MET A 207 -47.57 -1.98 -7.19
C MET A 207 -48.59 -2.28 -8.30
N LEU A 208 -48.17 -2.24 -9.58
CA LEU A 208 -49.01 -2.51 -10.75
C LEU A 208 -49.79 -3.84 -10.68
N PRO A 209 -49.19 -5.01 -10.35
CA PRO A 209 -49.94 -6.26 -10.25
C PRO A 209 -51.02 -6.23 -9.15
N PHE A 210 -50.77 -5.56 -8.02
CA PHE A 210 -51.77 -5.42 -6.95
C PHE A 210 -52.91 -4.47 -7.34
N ALA A 211 -52.60 -3.38 -8.03
CA ALA A 211 -53.58 -2.45 -8.56
C ALA A 211 -54.53 -3.12 -9.57
N VAL A 212 -54.01 -3.99 -10.44
CA VAL A 212 -54.82 -4.77 -11.38
C VAL A 212 -55.64 -5.84 -10.64
N ALA A 213 -55.02 -6.60 -9.73
CA ALA A 213 -55.67 -7.68 -9.00
C ALA A 213 -56.83 -7.20 -8.09
N LEU A 214 -56.69 -6.03 -7.45
CA LEU A 214 -57.72 -5.46 -6.58
C LEU A 214 -58.67 -4.51 -7.33
N GLY A 215 -58.18 -3.78 -8.34
CA GLY A 215 -58.95 -2.79 -9.08
C GLY A 215 -60.02 -3.41 -9.99
N MET A 216 -59.73 -4.52 -10.67
CA MET A 216 -60.70 -5.22 -11.52
C MET A 216 -61.95 -5.72 -10.74
N PRO A 217 -61.82 -6.46 -9.62
CA PRO A 217 -62.98 -6.92 -8.88
C PRO A 217 -63.75 -5.77 -8.21
N ALA A 218 -63.08 -4.74 -7.70
CA ALA A 218 -63.73 -3.56 -7.14
C ALA A 218 -64.57 -2.82 -8.21
N PHE A 219 -64.02 -2.65 -9.42
CA PHE A 219 -64.73 -2.06 -10.55
C PHE A 219 -65.93 -2.90 -10.97
N ALA A 220 -65.79 -4.22 -11.06
CA ALA A 220 -66.88 -5.14 -11.39
C ALA A 220 -68.04 -5.07 -10.37
N VAL A 221 -67.73 -5.03 -9.07
CA VAL A 221 -68.72 -4.89 -8.00
C VAL A 221 -69.47 -3.56 -8.10
N VAL A 222 -68.76 -2.44 -8.25
CA VAL A 222 -69.38 -1.11 -8.39
C VAL A 222 -70.26 -1.04 -9.65
N TYR A 223 -69.80 -1.61 -10.76
CA TYR A 223 -70.55 -1.68 -12.00
C TYR A 223 -71.85 -2.49 -11.85
N LEU A 224 -71.79 -3.66 -11.21
CA LEU A 224 -72.95 -4.51 -10.95
C LEU A 224 -73.94 -3.87 -9.97
N LEU A 225 -73.46 -3.19 -8.92
CA LEU A 225 -74.30 -2.47 -7.96
C LEU A 225 -75.01 -1.27 -8.61
N ARG A 226 -74.32 -0.54 -9.51
CA ARG A 226 -74.94 0.54 -10.30
C ARG A 226 -75.97 0.02 -11.29
N ARG A 227 -75.77 -1.17 -11.86
CA ARG A 227 -76.74 -1.81 -12.77
C ARG A 227 -77.99 -2.28 -12.03
N ARG A 228 -77.87 -2.80 -10.81
CA ARG A 228 -79.01 -3.23 -9.98
C ARG A 228 -79.91 -2.07 -9.53
N ARG A 229 -79.33 -0.90 -9.21
CA ARG A 229 -80.11 0.29 -8.80
C ARG A 229 -80.98 0.91 -9.90
N ARG A 230 -80.80 0.52 -11.18
CA ARG A 230 -81.63 1.00 -12.30
C ARG A 230 -82.91 0.19 -12.54
N ILE A 231 -83.14 -0.91 -11.82
CA ILE A 231 -84.27 -1.82 -12.08
C ILE A 231 -85.44 -1.64 -11.08
N THR A 232 -85.26 -0.90 -9.99
CA THR A 232 -86.29 -0.77 -8.92
C THR A 232 -87.16 0.51 -9.00
N GLN A 233 -87.19 1.24 -10.13
CA GLN A 233 -88.06 2.44 -10.29
C GLN A 233 -89.26 2.24 -11.25
N THR A 234 -89.64 1.00 -11.57
CA THR A 234 -90.88 0.70 -12.30
C THR A 234 -91.65 -0.38 -11.56
N ASN A 235 -92.34 0.00 -10.49
CA ASN A 235 -93.54 -0.64 -9.96
C ASN A 235 -94.09 0.25 -8.84
N GLU A 236 -94.62 1.42 -9.20
CA GLU A 236 -95.70 2.14 -8.49
C GLU A 236 -96.25 3.20 -9.47
N ALA A 237 -97.10 2.76 -10.39
CA ALA A 237 -98.08 3.58 -11.10
C ALA A 237 -99.02 2.63 -11.86
N GLY A 238 -100.09 2.23 -11.16
CA GLY A 238 -101.17 1.39 -11.66
C GLY A 238 -102.22 1.26 -10.57
#